data_AF-A0A950DPN5-F1
#
_entry.id   AF-A0A950DPN5-F1
#
_cell.length_a   1.000
_cell.length_b   1.000
_cell.length_c   1.000
_cell.angle_alpha   90.00
_cell.angle_beta   90.00
_cell.angle_gamma   90.00
#
_symmetry.space_group_name_H-M   'P 1'
#
loop_
_entity.id
_entity.type
_entity.pdbx_description
1 polymer ?
#
loop_
_entity_poly.entity_id
_entity_poly.type
_entity_poly.pdbx_seq_one_letter_code
_entity_poly.pdbx_strand_id
1 'polypeptide(L)'
;MSMDLEARARGLLDRHQVMDGHNDLPWRLREMVAYDLAAYDITERQQRTHTDLVRLRDGRVGAQFWSVYVPSSLKESEAVTATLEQIDFVQRMVAANPDTLQLATTADDVTAAWADGRIASLMGAEGGHSIAGSLGVLRTLRRLGV
;
A
#
# COMPACT_ATOMS: atom_id res chain seq x y z
N MET A 1 -12.03 5.47 33.72
CA MET A 1 -12.82 6.22 32.72
C MET A 1 -12.30 6.08 31.28
N SER A 2 -11.09 5.53 31.01
CA SER A 2 -10.57 5.36 29.63
C SER A 2 -11.02 4.08 28.90
N MET A 3 -11.42 3.02 29.62
CA MET A 3 -11.89 1.77 28.99
C MET A 3 -13.13 1.95 28.08
N ASP A 4 -13.94 2.98 28.32
CA ASP A 4 -15.15 3.25 27.54
C ASP A 4 -14.84 3.85 26.15
N LEU A 5 -13.87 4.78 26.07
CA LEU A 5 -13.52 5.42 24.80
C LEU A 5 -12.78 4.48 23.84
N GLU A 6 -11.88 3.65 24.35
CA GLU A 6 -11.17 2.68 23.50
C GLU A 6 -12.12 1.61 22.97
N ALA A 7 -12.98 1.03 23.82
CA ALA A 7 -13.98 0.06 23.40
C ALA A 7 -14.95 0.65 22.36
N ARG A 8 -15.38 1.90 22.59
CA ARG A 8 -16.21 2.64 21.62
C ARG A 8 -15.49 2.85 20.28
N ALA A 9 -14.21 3.24 20.30
CA ALA A 9 -13.42 3.43 19.08
C ALA A 9 -13.27 2.10 18.31
N ARG A 10 -12.93 1.01 18.99
CA ARG A 10 -12.84 -0.32 18.37
C ARG A 10 -14.16 -0.77 17.75
N GLY A 11 -15.26 -0.61 18.48
CA GLY A 11 -16.59 -0.95 17.97
C GLY A 11 -17.04 -0.10 16.78
N LEU A 12 -16.55 1.14 16.64
CA LEU A 12 -16.75 1.95 15.43
C LEU A 12 -15.92 1.40 14.27
N LEU A 13 -14.64 1.12 14.50
CA LEU A 13 -13.71 0.64 13.48
C LEU A 13 -14.04 -0.75 12.96
N ASP A 14 -14.69 -1.61 13.77
CA ASP A 14 -15.16 -2.92 13.32
C ASP A 14 -16.31 -2.79 12.28
N ARG A 15 -16.98 -1.63 12.20
CA ARG A 15 -18.02 -1.31 11.20
C ARG A 15 -17.55 -0.32 10.11
N HIS A 16 -16.56 0.51 10.44
CA HIS A 16 -16.05 1.59 9.62
C HIS A 16 -14.53 1.54 9.66
N GLN A 17 -13.96 0.61 8.90
CA GLN A 17 -12.53 0.39 8.84
C GLN A 17 -11.80 1.64 8.33
N VAL A 18 -10.55 1.80 8.77
CA VAL A 18 -9.69 2.90 8.33
C VAL A 18 -9.34 2.71 6.86
N MET A 19 -9.46 3.80 6.10
CA MET A 19 -8.87 3.95 4.78
C MET A 19 -7.69 4.90 4.89
N ASP A 20 -6.49 4.32 4.94
CA ASP A 20 -5.26 5.10 5.06
C ASP A 20 -4.79 5.57 3.68
N GLY A 21 -4.49 6.87 3.60
CA GLY A 21 -4.17 7.54 2.34
C GLY A 21 -2.72 7.47 1.91
N HIS A 22 -1.80 6.97 2.75
CA HIS A 22 -0.37 7.00 2.42
C HIS A 22 0.48 6.09 3.33
N ASN A 23 1.14 5.08 2.75
CA ASN A 23 2.08 4.23 3.48
C ASN A 23 3.30 3.85 2.62
N ASP A 24 4.50 4.21 3.11
CA ASP A 24 5.79 4.03 2.41
C ASP A 24 6.45 2.66 2.64
N LEU A 25 5.69 1.64 3.09
CA LEU A 25 6.22 0.29 3.21
C LEU A 25 6.95 -0.20 1.94
N PRO A 26 6.45 0.05 0.70
CA PRO A 26 7.19 -0.29 -0.53
C PRO A 26 8.61 0.27 -0.57
N TRP A 27 8.77 1.57 -0.30
CA TRP A 27 10.08 2.21 -0.27
C TRP A 27 10.98 1.63 0.83
N ARG A 28 10.44 1.37 2.01
CA ARG A 28 11.21 0.75 3.10
C ARG A 28 11.70 -0.65 2.75
N LEU A 29 10.91 -1.44 2.03
CA LEU A 29 11.32 -2.78 1.58
C LEU A 29 12.32 -2.73 0.42
N ARG A 30 12.28 -1.70 -0.43
CA ARG A 30 13.37 -1.39 -1.37
C ARG A 30 14.69 -1.22 -0.63
N GLU A 31 14.71 -0.33 0.36
CA GLU A 31 15.94 0.04 1.08
C GLU A 31 16.48 -1.11 1.94
N MET A 32 15.59 -1.88 2.57
CA MET A 32 15.99 -2.89 3.55
C MET A 32 16.37 -4.22 2.91
N VAL A 33 15.65 -4.66 1.88
CA VAL A 33 15.76 -6.01 1.33
C VAL A 33 15.66 -6.05 -0.19
N ALA A 34 15.80 -4.92 -0.88
CA ALA A 34 15.73 -4.85 -2.34
C ALA A 34 14.49 -5.57 -2.92
N TYR A 35 13.34 -5.39 -2.27
CA TYR A 35 12.05 -6.01 -2.62
C TYR A 35 11.96 -7.54 -2.47
N ASP A 36 12.91 -8.18 -1.81
CA ASP A 36 12.84 -9.61 -1.49
C ASP A 36 11.87 -9.86 -0.32
N LEU A 37 10.68 -10.33 -0.66
CA LEU A 37 9.63 -10.69 0.31
C LEU A 37 10.01 -11.91 1.17
N ALA A 38 10.93 -12.77 0.72
CA ALA A 38 11.41 -13.88 1.53
C ALA A 38 12.41 -13.42 2.61
N ALA A 39 13.11 -12.31 2.37
CA ALA A 39 14.04 -11.73 3.33
C ALA A 39 13.36 -10.87 4.41
N TYR A 40 12.09 -10.48 4.21
CA TYR A 40 11.31 -9.72 5.19
C TYR A 40 9.82 -10.04 5.12
N ASP A 41 9.38 -10.91 6.04
CA ASP A 41 8.02 -11.43 6.05
C ASP A 41 7.01 -10.45 6.69
N ILE A 42 6.26 -9.73 5.86
CA ILE A 42 5.25 -8.78 6.33
C ILE A 42 4.01 -9.45 6.95
N THR A 43 3.86 -10.77 6.86
CA THR A 43 2.73 -11.49 7.46
C THR A 43 2.84 -11.59 8.98
N GLU A 44 4.04 -11.38 9.51
CA GLU A 44 4.37 -11.44 10.93
C GLU A 44 4.57 -10.06 11.53
N ARG A 45 4.49 -9.97 12.87
CA ARG A 45 4.71 -8.71 13.60
C ARG A 45 6.16 -8.25 13.47
N GLN A 46 6.38 -7.11 12.84
CA GLN A 46 7.72 -6.65 12.48
C GLN A 46 8.31 -5.64 13.48
N GLN A 47 9.64 -5.55 13.58
CA GLN A 47 10.31 -4.58 14.47
C GLN A 47 10.89 -3.36 13.76
N ARG A 48 11.17 -3.47 12.45
CA ARG A 48 11.91 -2.46 11.68
C ARG A 48 11.00 -1.54 10.85
N THR A 49 9.72 -1.86 10.79
CA THR A 49 8.67 -1.11 10.06
C THR A 49 7.50 -0.83 10.99
N HIS A 50 6.78 0.26 10.73
CA HIS A 50 5.50 0.55 11.40
C HIS A 50 4.35 -0.31 10.85
N THR A 51 4.55 -0.87 9.66
CA THR A 51 3.54 -1.64 8.93
C THR A 51 3.95 -3.11 8.84
N ASP A 52 3.00 -3.98 9.17
CA ASP A 52 2.92 -5.40 8.86
C ASP A 52 1.44 -5.81 8.85
N LEU A 53 1.12 -6.98 8.31
CA LEU A 53 -0.27 -7.39 8.13
C LEU A 53 -0.99 -7.61 9.47
N VAL A 54 -0.30 -8.07 10.51
CA VAL A 54 -0.88 -8.22 11.87
C VAL A 54 -1.32 -6.87 12.41
N ARG A 55 -0.47 -5.84 12.30
CA ARG A 55 -0.79 -4.47 12.74
C ARG A 55 -1.91 -3.85 11.94
N LEU A 56 -1.96 -4.07 10.62
CA LEU A 56 -3.07 -3.57 9.81
C LEU A 56 -4.41 -4.18 10.25
N ARG A 57 -4.44 -5.48 10.56
CA ARG A 57 -5.62 -6.15 11.11
C ARG A 57 -5.98 -5.62 12.50
N ASP A 58 -5.01 -5.57 13.42
CA ASP A 58 -5.20 -5.04 14.78
C ASP A 58 -5.76 -3.61 14.76
N GLY A 59 -5.32 -2.80 13.80
CA GLY A 59 -5.73 -1.41 13.57
C GLY A 59 -7.04 -1.21 12.81
N ARG A 60 -7.66 -2.30 12.30
CA ARG A 60 -8.86 -2.25 11.43
C ARG A 60 -8.64 -1.39 10.19
N VAL A 61 -7.46 -1.51 9.58
CA VAL A 61 -7.23 -0.92 8.26
C VAL A 61 -7.95 -1.79 7.24
N GLY A 62 -8.94 -1.21 6.58
CA GLY A 62 -9.72 -1.86 5.52
C GLY A 62 -9.22 -1.49 4.13
N ALA A 63 -8.57 -0.33 3.99
CA ALA A 63 -7.98 0.10 2.73
C ALA A 63 -6.67 0.85 2.98
N GLN A 64 -5.69 0.64 2.12
CA GLN A 64 -4.37 1.25 2.18
C GLN A 64 -3.95 1.71 0.80
N PHE A 65 -3.63 3.00 0.67
CA PHE A 65 -2.82 3.49 -0.45
C PHE A 65 -1.35 3.23 -0.15
N TRP A 66 -0.76 2.32 -0.92
CA TRP A 66 0.68 2.07 -0.94
C TRP A 66 1.34 3.13 -1.79
N SER A 67 2.23 3.92 -1.17
CA SER A 67 2.97 4.96 -1.89
C SER A 67 3.95 4.29 -2.86
N VAL A 68 3.84 4.61 -4.15
CA VAL A 68 4.87 4.30 -5.15
C VAL A 68 5.82 5.50 -5.26
N TYR A 69 6.41 5.83 -4.11
CA TYR A 69 7.38 6.91 -3.93
C TYR A 69 8.71 6.63 -4.61
N VAL A 70 9.30 7.70 -5.16
CA VAL A 70 10.71 7.75 -5.57
C VAL A 70 11.33 9.12 -5.22
N PRO A 71 12.61 9.18 -4.82
CA PRO A 71 13.27 10.45 -4.50
C PRO A 71 13.26 11.44 -5.66
N SER A 72 13.02 12.72 -5.36
CA SER A 72 13.04 13.81 -6.35
C SER A 72 14.45 14.14 -6.87
N SER A 73 15.49 13.58 -6.27
CA SER A 73 16.89 13.72 -6.71
C SER A 73 17.25 12.81 -7.88
N LEU A 74 16.40 11.84 -8.24
CA LEU A 74 16.61 10.97 -9.39
C LEU A 74 16.47 11.75 -10.70
N LYS A 75 17.22 11.34 -11.73
CA LYS A 75 16.95 11.82 -13.10
C LYS A 75 15.58 11.32 -13.55
N GLU A 76 14.94 12.04 -14.45
CA GLU A 76 13.58 11.71 -14.91
C GLU A 76 13.44 10.26 -15.42
N SER A 77 14.40 9.76 -16.20
CA SER A 77 14.40 8.37 -16.68
C SER A 77 14.54 7.34 -15.56
N GLU A 78 15.33 7.66 -14.53
CA GLU A 78 15.53 6.83 -13.35
C GLU A 78 14.27 6.85 -12.47
N ALA A 79 13.61 8.01 -12.33
CA ALA A 79 12.36 8.17 -11.59
C ALA A 79 11.22 7.35 -12.19
N VAL A 80 11.06 7.35 -13.52
CA VAL A 80 10.06 6.51 -14.20
C VAL A 80 10.35 5.02 -13.95
N THR A 81 11.61 4.59 -14.12
CA THR A 81 12.00 3.20 -13.88
C THR A 81 11.75 2.77 -12.44
N ALA A 82 12.20 3.58 -11.48
CA ALA A 82 12.01 3.30 -10.05
C ALA A 82 10.53 3.29 -9.65
N THR A 83 9.68 4.11 -10.29
CA THR A 83 8.23 4.09 -10.05
C THR A 83 7.61 2.80 -10.56
N LEU A 84 8.02 2.32 -11.74
CA LEU A 84 7.54 1.04 -12.28
C LEU A 84 7.97 -0.14 -11.40
N GLU A 85 9.18 -0.12 -10.85
CA GLU A 85 9.65 -1.12 -9.88
C GLU A 85 8.80 -1.13 -8.59
N GLN A 86 8.42 0.04 -8.08
CA GLN A 86 7.57 0.18 -6.89
C GLN A 86 6.15 -0.35 -7.16
N ILE A 87 5.59 -0.05 -8.34
CA ILE A 87 4.28 -0.58 -8.77
C ILE A 87 4.33 -2.11 -8.87
N ASP A 88 5.35 -2.65 -9.54
CA ASP A 88 5.56 -4.10 -9.64
C ASP A 88 5.68 -4.74 -8.25
N PHE A 89 6.43 -4.12 -7.34
CA PHE A 89 6.56 -4.61 -5.98
C PHE A 89 5.23 -4.66 -5.24
N VAL A 90 4.42 -3.60 -5.28
CA VAL A 90 3.10 -3.59 -4.64
C VAL A 90 2.22 -4.71 -5.21
N GLN A 91 2.20 -4.89 -6.53
CA GLN A 91 1.43 -5.96 -7.18
C GLN A 91 1.88 -7.35 -6.72
N ARG A 92 3.20 -7.62 -6.66
CA ARG A 92 3.76 -8.88 -6.15
C ARG A 92 3.46 -9.08 -4.67
N MET A 93 3.58 -8.04 -3.85
CA MET A 93 3.27 -8.08 -2.42
C MET A 93 1.81 -8.46 -2.18
N VAL A 94 0.88 -7.87 -2.94
CA VAL A 94 -0.55 -8.22 -2.87
C VAL A 94 -0.78 -9.65 -3.35
N ALA A 95 -0.20 -10.05 -4.48
CA ALA A 95 -0.35 -11.39 -5.04
C ALA A 95 0.22 -12.49 -4.13
N ALA A 96 1.27 -12.18 -3.35
CA ALA A 96 1.84 -13.10 -2.36
C ALA A 96 0.97 -13.25 -1.09
N ASN A 97 0.01 -12.35 -0.87
CA ASN A 97 -0.82 -12.31 0.35
C ASN A 97 -2.33 -12.27 0.03
N PRO A 98 -2.87 -13.14 -0.83
CA PRO A 98 -4.22 -13.00 -1.39
C PRO A 98 -5.34 -13.19 -0.36
N ASP A 99 -5.06 -13.87 0.76
CA ASP A 99 -6.00 -14.07 1.87
C ASP A 99 -6.16 -12.81 2.73
N THR A 100 -5.22 -11.87 2.63
CA THR A 100 -5.23 -10.63 3.42
C THR A 100 -5.36 -9.38 2.57
N LEU A 101 -4.74 -9.33 1.40
CA LEU A 101 -4.70 -8.17 0.53
C LEU A 101 -5.46 -8.43 -0.76
N GLN A 102 -6.09 -7.39 -1.30
CA GLN A 102 -6.68 -7.40 -2.64
C GLN A 102 -6.34 -6.10 -3.36
N LEU A 103 -5.85 -6.19 -4.58
CA LEU A 103 -5.59 -5.00 -5.40
C LEU A 103 -6.92 -4.34 -5.76
N ALA A 104 -7.00 -3.03 -5.58
CA ALA A 104 -8.18 -2.23 -5.89
C ALA A 104 -7.79 -0.99 -6.71
N THR A 105 -8.54 -0.73 -7.78
CA THR A 105 -8.35 0.44 -8.66
C THR A 105 -9.60 1.31 -8.77
N THR A 106 -10.68 0.88 -8.14
CA THR A 106 -11.99 1.55 -8.08
C THR A 106 -12.58 1.44 -6.67
N ALA A 107 -13.57 2.27 -6.36
CA ALA A 107 -14.32 2.17 -5.11
C ALA A 107 -15.11 0.86 -4.99
N ASP A 108 -15.57 0.31 -6.12
CA ASP A 108 -16.25 -0.98 -6.15
C ASP A 108 -15.28 -2.11 -5.79
N ASP A 109 -14.03 -2.07 -6.27
CA ASP A 109 -13.00 -3.04 -5.88
C ASP A 109 -12.71 -2.98 -4.37
N VAL A 110 -12.69 -1.77 -3.78
CA VAL A 110 -12.53 -1.58 -2.33
C VAL A 110 -13.68 -2.24 -1.57
N THR A 111 -14.91 -2.02 -2.02
CA THR A 111 -16.10 -2.61 -1.41
C THR A 111 -16.09 -4.14 -1.53
N ALA A 112 -15.64 -4.67 -2.68
CA ALA A 112 -15.47 -6.10 -2.89
C ALA A 112 -14.40 -6.70 -1.95
N ALA A 113 -13.27 -6.02 -1.78
CA ALA A 113 -12.24 -6.45 -0.83
C ALA A 113 -12.77 -6.53 0.60
N TRP A 114 -13.55 -5.54 1.03
CA TRP A 114 -14.19 -5.56 2.36
C TRP A 114 -15.18 -6.70 2.52
N ALA A 115 -15.98 -7.00 1.49
CA ALA A 115 -16.92 -8.12 1.50
C ALA A 115 -16.21 -9.47 1.67
N ASP A 116 -15.02 -9.61 1.09
CA ASP A 116 -14.17 -10.80 1.23
C ASP A 116 -13.31 -10.78 2.51
N GLY A 117 -13.47 -9.77 3.37
CA GLY A 117 -12.68 -9.61 4.59
C GLY A 117 -11.20 -9.29 4.32
N ARG A 118 -10.87 -8.73 3.15
CA ARG A 118 -9.51 -8.35 2.73
C ARG A 118 -9.29 -6.85 2.87
N ILE A 119 -8.02 -6.48 2.94
CA ILE A 119 -7.56 -5.09 2.93
C ILE A 119 -7.40 -4.67 1.47
N ALA A 120 -8.20 -3.70 1.05
CA ALA A 120 -8.06 -3.10 -0.27
C ALA A 120 -6.71 -2.40 -0.38
N SER A 121 -5.92 -2.78 -1.37
CA SER A 121 -4.59 -2.27 -1.64
C SER A 121 -4.65 -1.43 -2.90
N LEU A 122 -4.50 -0.12 -2.75
CA LEU A 122 -4.46 0.84 -3.84
C LEU A 122 -3.03 1.36 -4.01
N MET A 123 -2.72 1.96 -5.15
CA MET A 123 -1.41 2.59 -5.39
C MET A 123 -1.59 4.09 -5.61
N GLY A 124 -0.67 4.87 -5.04
CA GLY A 124 -0.61 6.31 -5.25
C GLY A 124 0.81 6.73 -5.63
N ALA A 125 0.98 7.36 -6.80
CA ALA A 125 2.29 7.89 -7.19
C ALA A 125 2.60 9.17 -6.41
N GLU A 126 3.66 9.12 -5.60
CA GLU A 126 4.13 10.25 -4.81
C GLU A 126 5.21 11.02 -5.59
N GLY A 127 4.78 12.09 -6.26
CA GLY A 127 5.65 13.03 -6.96
C GLY A 127 5.41 13.09 -8.47
N GLY A 128 5.31 14.31 -9.01
CA GLY A 128 5.05 14.52 -10.44
C GLY A 128 6.24 14.13 -11.35
N HIS A 129 7.46 14.05 -10.81
CA HIS A 129 8.65 13.62 -11.55
C HIS A 129 8.57 12.15 -12.00
N SER A 130 7.71 11.33 -11.38
CA SER A 130 7.46 9.95 -11.77
C SER A 130 6.90 9.78 -13.19
N ILE A 131 6.37 10.85 -13.80
CA ILE A 131 5.91 10.83 -15.20
C ILE A 131 6.89 11.46 -16.19
N ALA A 132 8.00 12.06 -15.75
CA ALA A 132 8.98 12.72 -16.63
C ALA A 132 8.34 13.69 -17.65
N GLY A 133 7.33 14.47 -17.22
CA GLY A 133 6.57 15.37 -18.09
C GLY A 133 5.74 14.68 -19.20
N SER A 134 5.64 13.35 -19.21
CA SER A 134 5.01 12.56 -20.26
C SER A 134 3.60 12.10 -19.90
N LEU A 135 2.61 12.58 -20.65
CA LEU A 135 1.23 12.09 -20.56
C LEU A 135 1.09 10.61 -20.98
N GLY A 136 2.01 10.12 -21.81
CA GLY A 136 2.07 8.70 -22.16
C GLY A 136 2.43 7.83 -20.95
N VAL A 137 3.40 8.29 -20.15
CA VAL A 137 3.77 7.64 -18.89
C VAL A 137 2.59 7.73 -17.91
N LEU A 138 1.97 8.91 -17.73
CA LEU A 138 0.80 9.08 -16.86
C LEU A 138 -0.32 8.06 -17.16
N ARG A 139 -0.73 7.93 -18.43
CA ARG A 139 -1.75 6.95 -18.84
C ARG A 139 -1.30 5.51 -18.63
N THR A 140 0.00 5.25 -18.72
CA THR A 140 0.57 3.92 -18.45
C THR A 140 0.51 3.59 -16.97
N LEU A 141 0.90 4.52 -16.09
CA LEU A 141 0.76 4.33 -14.62
C LEU A 141 -0.71 4.06 -14.26
N ARG A 142 -1.66 4.81 -14.84
CA ARG A 142 -3.09 4.58 -14.64
C ARG A 142 -3.55 3.18 -15.06
N ARG A 143 -3.02 2.65 -16.16
CA ARG A 143 -3.30 1.28 -16.62
C ARG A 143 -2.68 0.22 -15.72
N LEU A 144 -1.57 0.54 -15.05
CA LEU A 144 -0.91 -0.36 -14.10
C LEU A 144 -1.54 -0.33 -12.69
N GLY A 145 -2.53 0.53 -12.46
CA GLY A 145 -3.34 0.56 -11.24
C GLY A 145 -3.07 1.72 -10.29
N VAL A 146 -2.33 2.74 -10.73
CA VAL A 146 -2.21 4.05 -10.03
C VAL A 146 -3.41 4.94 -10.30
#